data_AF-A0A2E6IZA4-F1
#
_entry.id   AF-A0A2E6IZA4-F1
#
_cell.length_a   1.000
_cell.length_b   1.000
_cell.length_c   1.000
_cell.angle_alpha   90.00
_cell.angle_beta   90.00
_cell.angle_gamma   90.00
#
_symmetry.space_group_name_H-M   'P 1'
#
loop_
_entity.id
_entity.type
_entity.pdbx_description
1 polymer ?
#
loop_
_entity_poly.entity_id
_entity_poly.type
_entity_poly.pdbx_seq_one_letter_code
_entity_poly.pdbx_strand_id
1 'polypeptide(L)'
;MTRVFDISDPHNAKEVYTERIGDQINMLSQSWDGKRVYFTSSLLANWDKADGGEGNVQYFKAYDYANGKLSKKFEIDFLKEKLGLPHQMRFGAYSLYAKTPSNKNLAELSQ
;
A
#
# COMPACT_ATOMS: atom_id res chain seq x y z
N MET A 1 8.00 3.85 9.63
CA MET A 1 8.85 4.44 8.56
C MET A 1 8.77 3.54 7.35
N THR A 2 8.82 4.10 6.15
CA THR A 2 9.06 3.39 4.89
C THR A 2 10.36 3.90 4.30
N ARG A 3 11.12 2.99 3.69
CA ARG A 3 12.41 3.28 3.08
C ARG A 3 12.47 2.72 1.66
N VAL A 4 13.13 3.42 0.77
CA VAL A 4 13.45 2.93 -0.58
C VAL A 4 14.95 2.77 -0.67
N PHE A 5 15.37 1.61 -1.18
CA PHE A 5 16.76 1.30 -1.44
C PHE A 5 16.98 1.16 -2.94
N ASP A 6 18.03 1.80 -3.45
CA ASP A 6 18.61 1.42 -4.73
C ASP A 6 19.36 0.11 -4.53
N ILE A 7 18.95 -0.92 -5.28
CA ILE A 7 19.47 -2.29 -5.24
C ILE A 7 20.09 -2.69 -6.58
N SER A 8 20.48 -1.72 -7.40
CA SER A 8 21.20 -1.97 -8.65
C SER A 8 22.51 -2.74 -8.43
N ASP A 9 23.13 -2.56 -7.26
CA ASP A 9 24.08 -3.50 -6.66
C ASP A 9 23.44 -4.15 -5.42
N PRO A 10 22.99 -5.42 -5.51
CA PRO A 10 22.28 -6.07 -4.41
C PRO A 10 23.15 -6.36 -3.18
N HIS A 11 24.48 -6.36 -3.32
CA HIS A 11 25.40 -6.54 -2.20
C HIS A 11 25.76 -5.22 -1.51
N ASN A 12 25.43 -4.08 -2.14
CA ASN A 12 25.72 -2.73 -1.64
C ASN A 12 24.50 -1.80 -1.78
N ALA A 13 23.35 -2.23 -1.23
CA ALA A 13 22.11 -1.45 -1.28
C ALA A 13 22.26 -0.08 -0.60
N LYS A 14 21.68 0.97 -1.22
CA LYS A 14 21.77 2.36 -0.73
C LYS A 14 20.39 2.92 -0.46
N GLU A 15 20.17 3.43 0.75
CA GLU A 15 18.93 4.16 1.06
C GLU A 15 18.87 5.46 0.25
N VAL A 16 17.80 5.67 -0.52
CA VAL A 16 17.62 6.84 -1.38
C VAL A 16 16.42 7.70 -0.99
N TYR A 17 15.50 7.14 -0.19
CA TYR A 17 14.31 7.84 0.29
C TYR A 17 13.80 7.24 1.58
N THR A 18 13.32 8.09 2.49
CA THR A 18 12.71 7.69 3.75
C THR A 18 11.54 8.61 4.10
N GLU A 19 10.43 8.01 4.51
CA GLU A 19 9.23 8.74 4.93
C GLU A 19 8.51 8.07 6.10
N ARG A 20 7.92 8.87 6.98
CA ARG A 20 7.03 8.37 8.03
C ARG A 20 5.59 8.30 7.52
N ILE A 21 5.11 7.10 7.24
CA ILE A 21 3.73 6.86 6.79
C ILE A 21 2.72 6.92 7.95
N GLY A 22 3.10 6.46 9.14
CA GLY A 22 2.25 6.44 10.33
C GLY A 22 2.97 5.81 11.52
N ASP A 23 2.27 5.74 12.65
CA ASP A 23 2.81 5.23 13.93
C ASP A 23 3.00 3.72 13.93
N GLN A 24 2.18 3.02 13.15
CA GLN A 24 2.30 1.62 12.84
C GLN A 24 2.13 1.43 11.34
N ILE A 25 2.99 0.62 10.74
CA ILE A 25 2.93 0.22 9.34
C ILE A 25 3.29 -1.26 9.27
N ASN A 26 2.61 -2.01 8.40
CA ASN A 26 2.93 -3.41 8.18
C ASN A 26 3.13 -3.71 6.69
N MET A 27 2.06 -3.87 5.90
CA MET A 27 2.19 -4.29 4.51
C MET A 27 2.36 -3.08 3.58
N LEU A 28 3.15 -3.32 2.52
CA LEU A 28 3.24 -2.49 1.33
C LEU A 28 2.80 -3.32 0.12
N SER A 29 1.98 -2.72 -0.75
CA SER A 29 1.71 -3.22 -2.09
C SER A 29 2.07 -2.15 -3.10
N GLN A 30 2.65 -2.53 -4.25
CA GLN A 30 3.00 -1.61 -5.34
C GLN A 30 2.25 -2.01 -6.61
N SER A 31 1.83 -1.03 -7.41
CA SER A 31 1.31 -1.30 -8.76
C SER A 31 2.41 -1.81 -9.68
N TRP A 32 2.03 -2.58 -10.70
CA TRP A 32 2.98 -3.20 -11.64
C TRP A 32 3.85 -2.18 -12.41
N ASP A 33 3.29 -1.01 -12.71
CA ASP A 33 4.00 0.10 -13.36
C ASP A 33 4.89 0.91 -12.41
N GLY A 34 4.93 0.55 -11.13
CA GLY A 34 5.72 1.23 -10.10
C GLY A 34 5.17 2.60 -9.66
N LYS A 35 4.07 3.08 -10.24
CA LYS A 35 3.58 4.46 -10.04
C LYS A 35 2.70 4.66 -8.82
N ARG A 36 2.24 3.58 -8.17
CA ARG A 36 1.34 3.65 -7.00
C ARG A 36 1.84 2.72 -5.91
N VAL A 37 1.81 3.22 -4.68
CA VAL A 37 2.22 2.48 -3.49
C VAL A 37 1.12 2.57 -2.45
N TYR A 38 0.84 1.46 -1.81
CA TYR A 38 -0.27 1.29 -0.89
C TYR A 38 0.23 0.73 0.42
N PHE A 39 -0.23 1.30 1.53
CA PHE A 39 0.16 0.88 2.87
C PHE A 39 -1.05 0.50 3.71
N THR A 40 -0.87 -0.55 4.50
CA THR A 40 -1.78 -0.94 5.57
C THR A 40 -0.99 -1.09 6.86
N SER A 41 -1.68 -0.94 7.98
CA SER A 41 -1.02 -0.86 9.28
C SER A 41 -1.06 -2.14 10.10
N SER A 42 -2.13 -2.96 10.02
CA SER A 42 -2.28 -4.11 10.91
C SER A 42 -1.36 -5.28 10.55
N LEU A 43 -0.70 -5.85 11.56
CA LEU A 43 0.14 -7.05 11.48
C LEU A 43 -0.63 -8.27 11.99
N LEU A 44 -1.01 -8.24 13.27
CA LEU A 44 -1.69 -9.32 13.96
C LEU A 44 -2.43 -8.71 15.15
N ALA A 45 -3.69 -9.08 15.37
CA ALA A 45 -4.59 -8.40 16.32
C ALA A 45 -3.98 -8.13 17.72
N ASN A 46 -3.26 -9.11 18.30
CA ASN A 46 -2.68 -8.96 19.65
C ASN A 46 -1.31 -8.27 19.69
N TRP A 47 -0.72 -8.00 18.52
CA TRP A 47 0.59 -7.36 18.38
C TRP A 47 0.48 -5.95 17.82
N ASP A 48 -0.68 -5.62 17.26
CA ASP A 48 -0.99 -4.27 16.84
C ASP A 48 -0.98 -3.33 18.04
N LYS A 49 -0.47 -2.13 17.81
CA LYS A 49 -0.55 -1.05 18.77
C LYS A 49 -2.03 -0.75 19.03
N ALA A 50 -2.37 -0.69 20.33
CA ALA A 50 -3.68 -0.24 20.77
C ALA A 50 -3.89 1.25 20.48
N ASP A 51 -2.81 2.03 20.50
CA ASP A 51 -2.78 3.45 20.23
C ASP A 51 -1.57 3.88 19.39
N GLY A 52 -1.75 4.94 18.63
CA GLY A 52 -0.67 5.65 17.94
C GLY A 52 -0.67 7.02 18.54
N GLY A 53 0.44 7.44 19.15
CA GLY A 53 0.49 8.60 20.04
C GLY A 53 -0.42 9.77 19.63
N GLU A 54 -0.39 10.17 18.36
CA GLU A 54 -1.25 11.25 17.82
C GLU A 54 -2.13 10.81 16.62
N GLY A 55 -2.07 9.55 16.20
CA GLY A 55 -2.57 9.13 14.89
C GLY A 55 -3.37 7.82 14.87
N ASN A 56 -4.23 7.70 13.86
CA ASN A 56 -4.92 6.45 13.55
C ASN A 56 -3.91 5.30 13.32
N VAL A 57 -4.12 4.17 14.00
CA VAL A 57 -3.30 2.94 13.90
C VAL A 57 -3.85 1.89 12.96
N GLN A 58 -5.08 2.04 12.46
CA GLN A 58 -5.71 1.12 11.51
C GLN A 58 -6.17 1.89 10.28
N TYR A 59 -5.31 1.90 9.27
CA TYR A 59 -5.52 2.66 8.05
C TYR A 59 -5.14 1.89 6.79
N PHE A 60 -5.72 2.36 5.69
CA PHE A 60 -5.18 2.18 4.35
C PHE A 60 -4.77 3.53 3.80
N LYS A 61 -3.56 3.64 3.24
CA LYS A 61 -3.07 4.87 2.59
C LYS A 61 -2.59 4.57 1.18
N ALA A 62 -3.05 5.37 0.23
CA ALA A 62 -2.65 5.27 -1.17
C ALA A 62 -1.79 6.48 -1.56
N TYR A 63 -0.70 6.21 -2.28
CA TYR A 63 0.24 7.21 -2.73
C TYR A 63 0.53 7.04 -4.22
N ASP A 64 0.70 8.15 -4.93
CA ASP A 64 1.44 8.14 -6.19
C ASP A 64 2.95 8.11 -5.85
N TYR A 65 3.72 7.41 -6.66
CA TYR A 65 5.18 7.36 -6.59
C TYR A 65 5.77 7.88 -7.90
N ALA A 66 6.42 9.03 -7.83
CA ALA A 66 7.04 9.68 -8.97
C ALA A 66 8.31 10.40 -8.53
N ASN A 67 9.35 10.37 -9.39
CA ASN A 67 10.61 11.07 -9.15
C ASN A 67 11.24 10.74 -7.78
N GLY A 68 11.11 9.48 -7.33
CA GLY A 68 11.67 9.00 -6.06
C GLY A 68 10.92 9.49 -4.81
N LYS A 69 9.71 10.05 -4.94
CA LYS A 69 8.93 10.58 -3.81
C LYS A 69 7.51 10.05 -3.80
N LEU A 70 6.96 9.86 -2.61
CA LEU A 70 5.55 9.52 -2.44
C LEU A 70 4.72 10.82 -2.34
N SER A 71 3.53 10.79 -2.94
CA SER A 71 2.52 11.84 -2.84
C SER A 71 1.20 11.24 -2.40
N LYS A 72 0.73 11.60 -1.20
CA LYS A 72 -0.50 11.01 -0.62
C LYS A 72 -1.71 11.37 -1.48
N LYS A 73 -2.48 10.35 -1.88
CA LYS A 73 -3.71 10.51 -2.65
C LYS A 73 -4.93 10.53 -1.76
N PHE A 74 -5.05 9.51 -0.94
CA PHE A 74 -6.12 9.40 0.03
C PHE A 74 -5.74 8.43 1.13
N GLU A 75 -6.53 8.46 2.19
CA GLU A 75 -6.46 7.51 3.28
C GLU A 75 -7.87 7.09 3.70
N ILE A 76 -7.98 5.87 4.20
CA ILE A 76 -9.20 5.32 4.78
C ILE A 76 -8.89 4.96 6.23
N ASP A 77 -9.72 5.46 7.13
CA ASP A 77 -9.71 5.08 8.54
C ASP A 77 -10.59 3.84 8.74
N PHE A 78 -9.96 2.70 8.97
CA PHE A 78 -10.69 1.43 9.06
C PHE A 78 -11.52 1.31 10.33
N LEU A 79 -11.16 1.99 11.42
CA LEU A 79 -11.96 1.98 12.66
C LEU A 79 -13.18 2.86 12.50
N LYS A 80 -13.00 4.07 11.97
CA LYS A 80 -14.09 5.01 11.70
C LYS A 80 -15.12 4.42 10.73
N GLU A 81 -14.64 3.77 9.67
CA GLU A 81 -15.49 3.13 8.65
C GLU A 81 -15.96 1.72 9.04
N LYS A 82 -15.55 1.20 10.20
CA LYS A 82 -15.91 -0.15 10.71
C LYS A 82 -15.56 -1.29 9.74
N LEU A 83 -14.39 -1.19 9.12
CA LEU A 83 -13.89 -2.14 8.11
C LEU A 83 -12.98 -3.24 8.69
N GLY A 84 -12.74 -3.24 10.01
CA GLY A 84 -11.88 -4.20 10.68
C GLY A 84 -10.40 -3.77 10.66
N LEU A 85 -9.48 -4.73 10.55
CA LEU A 85 -8.03 -4.49 10.61
C LEU A 85 -7.40 -4.68 9.21
N PRO A 86 -6.86 -3.63 8.58
CA PRO A 86 -6.29 -3.71 7.24
C PRO A 86 -4.97 -4.49 7.24
N HIS A 87 -4.87 -5.56 6.44
CA HIS A 87 -3.66 -6.39 6.33
C HIS A 87 -3.10 -6.43 4.90
N GLN A 88 -3.43 -7.42 4.07
CA GLN A 88 -2.89 -7.51 2.70
C GLN A 88 -3.85 -6.87 1.67
N MET A 89 -3.32 -5.98 0.81
CA MET A 89 -4.06 -5.46 -0.34
C MET A 89 -3.67 -6.20 -1.61
N ARG A 90 -4.65 -6.81 -2.28
CA ARG A 90 -4.48 -7.56 -3.54
C ARG A 90 -5.16 -6.82 -4.68
N PHE A 91 -4.37 -6.16 -5.51
CA PHE A 91 -4.85 -5.49 -6.71
C PHE A 91 -4.78 -6.46 -7.89
N GLY A 92 -5.82 -7.25 -8.07
CA GLY A 92 -5.98 -8.11 -9.25
C GLY A 92 -6.46 -7.29 -10.46
N ALA A 93 -6.12 -7.77 -11.66
CA ALA A 93 -6.71 -7.28 -12.90
C ALA A 93 -7.32 -8.46 -13.64
N TYR A 94 -8.48 -8.26 -14.27
CA TYR A 94 -9.14 -9.31 -15.05
C TYR A 94 -8.24 -9.85 -16.17
N SER A 95 -7.40 -8.98 -16.75
CA SER A 95 -6.39 -9.35 -17.75
C SER A 95 -5.38 -10.40 -17.25
N LEU A 96 -5.18 -10.54 -15.93
CA LEU A 96 -4.30 -11.54 -15.33
C LEU A 96 -4.97 -12.92 -15.14
N TYR A 97 -6.29 -13.00 -15.33
CA TYR A 97 -7.04 -14.24 -15.22
C TYR A 97 -7.48 -14.70 -16.62
N ALA A 98 -7.24 -15.98 -16.97
CA ALA A 98 -7.51 -16.54 -18.30
C ALA A 98 -8.99 -16.50 -18.76
N LYS A 99 -9.91 -16.00 -17.93
CA LYS A 99 -11.30 -15.76 -18.29
C LYS A 99 -11.49 -14.27 -18.60
N THR A 100 -11.59 -13.96 -19.88
CA THR A 100 -12.13 -12.66 -20.32
C THR A 100 -13.54 -12.50 -19.73
N PRO A 101 -13.83 -11.43 -18.98
CA PRO A 101 -15.18 -11.20 -18.48
C PRO A 101 -16.16 -11.10 -19.66
N SER A 102 -17.31 -11.76 -19.56
CA SER A 102 -18.35 -11.71 -20.59
C SER A 102 -18.94 -10.29 -20.75
N ASN A 103 -18.81 -9.47 -19.71
CA ASN A 103 -19.19 -8.07 -19.72
C ASN A 103 -18.02 -7.20 -20.18
N LYS A 104 -18.12 -6.64 -21.40
CA LYS A 104 -17.08 -5.83 -22.03
C LYS A 104 -16.68 -4.60 -21.20
N ASN A 105 -17.61 -4.02 -20.43
CA ASN A 105 -17.34 -2.86 -19.58
C ASN A 105 -16.36 -3.16 -18.44
N LEU A 106 -16.22 -4.44 -18.02
CA LEU A 106 -15.26 -4.84 -16.99
C LEU A 106 -13.84 -5.02 -17.53
N ALA A 107 -13.69 -5.25 -18.84
CA ALA A 107 -12.38 -5.38 -19.49
C ALA A 107 -11.68 -4.02 -19.64
N GLU A 108 -12.43 -2.94 -19.84
CA GLU A 108 -11.88 -1.58 -19.99
C GLU A 108 -11.29 -1.02 -18.69
N LEU A 109 -11.80 -1.45 -17.53
CA LEU A 109 -11.26 -1.07 -16.21
C LEU A 109 -9.91 -1.72 -15.87
N SER A 110 -9.41 -2.62 -16.73
CA SER A 110 -8.15 -3.34 -16.54
C SER A 110 -7.00 -2.85 -17.42
N GLN A 111 -7.21 -1.79 -18.22
CA GLN A 111 -6.20 -1.17 -19.09
C GLN A 111 -5.55 0.05 -18.43
#